data_AF-A0A932L8E7-F1
#
_entry.id   AF-A0A932L8E7-F1
#
_cell.length_a   1.000
_cell.length_b   1.000
_cell.length_c   1.000
_cell.angle_alpha   90.00
_cell.angle_beta   90.00
_cell.angle_gamma   90.00
#
_symmetry.space_group_name_H-M   'P 1'
#
loop_
_entity.id
_entity.type
_entity.pdbx_description
1 polymer ?
#
loop_
_entity_poly.entity_id
_entity_poly.type
_entity_poly.pdbx_seq_one_letter_code
_entity_poly.pdbx_strand_id
1 'polypeptide(L)'
;MSVEPQAASPTIAELPHPKPRRRRWLRWLASVPLLIFLFALLAPYLLSLPTVRNWLLALISRDLNGEVEVGDLSLGWFSPIAVHDLHVSLPDGPPVIELPALAGNKPLWRLMSNRRDIDHFRLEGVKLNLVFGPEGSNLKKLLPPIEKLPEEEARRASWRRFGGQLQIVDASFSVATPQSPQPWSIRGLNLTATL
;
A
#
# COMPACT_ATOMS: atom_id res chain seq x y z
N MET A 1 83.64 -48.49 -30.87
CA MET A 1 83.63 -47.03 -30.61
C MET A 1 83.19 -46.39 -31.92
N SER A 2 82.07 -45.69 -32.04
CA SER A 2 81.28 -44.86 -31.10
C SER A 2 79.88 -44.71 -31.72
N VAL A 3 78.74 -44.88 -31.03
CA VAL A 3 78.05 -44.04 -30.02
C VAL A 3 77.68 -42.62 -30.50
N GLU A 4 76.37 -42.47 -30.79
CA GLU A 4 75.43 -41.30 -30.60
C GLU A 4 75.72 -39.96 -31.33
N PRO A 5 74.74 -39.05 -31.64
CA PRO A 5 73.38 -38.82 -31.11
C PRO A 5 72.23 -38.74 -32.14
N GLN A 6 70.97 -39.08 -31.81
CA GLN A 6 69.96 -38.46 -30.93
C GLN A 6 69.54 -37.03 -31.34
N ALA A 7 68.32 -36.89 -31.86
CA ALA A 7 67.38 -35.82 -31.49
C ALA A 7 66.00 -36.13 -32.08
N ALA A 8 65.11 -36.65 -31.23
CA ALA A 8 63.69 -36.76 -31.50
C ALA A 8 63.09 -35.35 -31.67
N SER A 9 62.24 -35.19 -32.69
CA SER A 9 61.44 -33.98 -32.88
C SER A 9 60.42 -33.83 -31.74
N PRO A 10 60.29 -32.66 -31.10
CA PRO A 10 59.28 -32.48 -30.08
C PRO A 10 57.90 -32.42 -30.75
N THR A 11 57.06 -33.40 -30.42
CA THR A 11 55.60 -33.35 -30.60
C THR A 11 55.09 -32.05 -29.99
N ILE A 12 54.54 -31.18 -30.83
CA ILE A 12 53.81 -29.99 -30.40
C ILE A 12 52.58 -30.49 -29.63
N ALA A 13 52.64 -30.41 -28.31
CA ALA A 13 51.50 -30.66 -27.44
C ALA A 13 50.49 -29.52 -27.64
N GLU A 14 49.43 -29.80 -28.39
CA GLU A 14 48.29 -28.91 -28.55
C GLU A 14 47.59 -28.76 -27.19
N LEU A 15 47.71 -27.58 -26.58
CA LEU A 15 47.08 -27.29 -25.30
C LEU A 15 45.54 -27.25 -25.48
N PRO A 16 44.76 -27.91 -24.60
CA PRO A 16 43.31 -27.86 -24.69
C PRO A 16 42.80 -26.46 -24.37
N HIS A 17 42.19 -25.80 -25.36
CA HIS A 17 41.55 -24.49 -25.18
C HIS A 17 40.34 -24.59 -24.23
N PRO A 18 40.32 -23.88 -23.09
CA PRO A 18 39.19 -23.93 -22.17
C PRO A 18 37.95 -23.26 -22.80
N LYS A 19 36.91 -24.06 -23.06
CA LYS A 19 35.60 -23.57 -23.51
C LYS A 19 35.05 -22.53 -22.50
N PRO A 20 34.67 -21.32 -22.93
CA PRO A 20 34.27 -20.26 -22.01
C PRO A 20 32.95 -20.61 -21.32
N ARG A 21 33.02 -21.03 -20.05
CA ARG A 21 31.87 -21.25 -19.15
C ARG A 21 31.15 -19.95 -18.72
N ARG A 22 31.49 -18.81 -19.33
CA ARG A 22 31.09 -17.45 -18.89
C ARG A 22 29.64 -17.03 -19.23
N ARG A 23 28.91 -17.77 -20.07
CA ARG A 23 27.55 -17.37 -20.51
C ARG A 23 26.42 -17.74 -19.55
N ARG A 24 26.61 -18.69 -18.62
CA ARG A 24 25.52 -19.10 -17.73
C ARG A 24 25.27 -18.09 -16.62
N TRP A 25 26.30 -17.59 -15.93
CA TRP A 25 26.12 -16.54 -14.92
C TRP A 25 25.51 -15.28 -15.53
N LEU A 26 25.97 -14.79 -16.69
CA LEU A 26 25.37 -13.59 -17.29
C LEU A 26 23.87 -13.74 -17.58
N ARG A 27 23.41 -14.98 -17.87
CA ARG A 27 21.97 -15.27 -17.97
C ARG A 27 21.28 -15.16 -16.61
N TRP A 28 21.90 -15.64 -15.53
CA TRP A 28 21.38 -15.41 -14.17
C TRP A 28 21.35 -13.93 -13.79
N LEU A 29 22.43 -13.19 -14.08
CA LEU A 29 22.58 -11.76 -13.81
C LEU A 29 21.59 -10.90 -14.62
N ALA A 30 21.20 -11.32 -15.82
CA ALA A 30 20.14 -10.68 -16.60
C ALA A 30 18.73 -11.19 -16.24
N SER A 31 18.61 -12.44 -15.76
CA SER A 31 17.32 -13.04 -15.41
C SER A 31 16.72 -12.48 -14.11
N VAL A 32 17.56 -12.18 -13.12
CA VAL A 32 17.10 -11.60 -11.84
C VAL A 32 16.46 -10.22 -12.04
N PRO A 33 17.09 -9.24 -12.70
CA PRO A 33 16.44 -7.96 -12.95
C PRO A 33 15.23 -8.09 -13.87
N LEU A 34 15.26 -8.99 -14.86
CA LEU A 34 14.09 -9.27 -15.71
C LEU A 34 12.92 -9.83 -14.90
N LEU A 35 13.18 -10.73 -13.95
CA LEU A 35 12.17 -11.29 -13.07
C LEU A 35 11.61 -10.24 -12.12
N ILE A 36 12.48 -9.40 -11.52
CA ILE A 36 12.05 -8.28 -10.67
C ILE A 36 11.20 -7.29 -11.47
N PHE A 37 11.61 -6.98 -12.71
CA PHE A 37 10.85 -6.09 -13.59
C PHE A 37 9.47 -6.67 -13.94
N LEU A 38 9.40 -7.98 -14.23
CA LEU A 38 8.13 -8.66 -14.48
C LEU A 38 7.23 -8.65 -13.23
N PHE A 39 7.79 -8.92 -12.05
CA PHE A 39 7.06 -8.82 -10.78
C PHE A 39 6.58 -7.40 -10.51
N ALA A 40 7.39 -6.37 -10.80
CA ALA A 40 6.98 -4.98 -10.66
C ALA A 40 5.83 -4.64 -11.62
N LEU A 41 5.87 -5.10 -12.87
CA LEU A 41 4.78 -4.94 -13.82
C LEU A 41 3.49 -5.62 -13.34
N LEU A 42 3.59 -6.83 -12.79
CA LEU A 42 2.45 -7.59 -12.27
C LEU A 42 2.03 -7.20 -10.84
N ALA A 43 2.81 -6.38 -10.14
CA ALA A 43 2.54 -5.98 -8.76
C ALA A 43 1.10 -5.49 -8.53
N PRO A 44 0.54 -4.53 -9.29
CA PRO A 44 -0.86 -4.11 -9.12
C PRO A 44 -1.86 -5.27 -9.19
N TYR A 45 -1.66 -6.20 -10.12
CA TYR A 45 -2.50 -7.39 -10.26
C TYR A 45 -2.33 -8.36 -9.09
N LEU A 46 -1.11 -8.47 -8.54
CA LEU A 46 -0.86 -9.26 -7.33
C LEU A 46 -1.49 -8.61 -6.10
N LEU A 47 -1.50 -7.28 -5.99
CA LEU A 47 -2.14 -6.56 -4.88
C LEU A 47 -3.67 -6.67 -4.91
N SER A 48 -4.29 -6.84 -6.07
CA SER A 48 -5.73 -7.11 -6.17
C SER A 48 -6.12 -8.53 -5.75
N LEU A 49 -5.15 -9.43 -5.55
CA LEU A 49 -5.46 -10.78 -5.05
C LEU A 49 -5.97 -10.71 -3.60
N PRO A 50 -7.07 -11.40 -3.27
CA PRO A 50 -7.66 -11.36 -1.92
C PRO A 50 -6.66 -11.68 -0.81
N THR A 51 -5.77 -12.66 -1.02
CA THR A 51 -4.76 -13.06 -0.03
C THR A 51 -3.73 -11.96 0.25
N VAL A 52 -3.22 -11.30 -0.81
CA VAL A 52 -2.22 -10.23 -0.67
C VAL A 52 -2.86 -8.99 -0.07
N ARG A 53 -4.08 -8.66 -0.52
CA ARG A 53 -4.89 -7.58 0.04
C ARG A 53 -5.11 -7.78 1.53
N ASN A 54 -5.62 -8.93 1.96
CA ASN A 54 -5.90 -9.21 3.36
C ASN A 54 -4.63 -9.18 4.22
N TRP A 55 -3.50 -9.63 3.68
CA TRP A 55 -2.20 -9.51 4.37
C TRP A 55 -1.75 -8.05 4.53
N LEU A 56 -1.93 -7.22 3.50
CA LEU A 56 -1.63 -5.79 3.57
C LEU A 56 -2.55 -5.08 4.57
N LEU A 57 -3.85 -5.40 4.56
CA LEU A 57 -4.82 -4.89 5.52
C LEU A 57 -4.46 -5.30 6.95
N ALA A 58 -4.09 -6.56 7.17
CA ALA A 58 -3.62 -7.02 8.49
C ALA A 58 -2.38 -6.27 8.96
N LEU A 59 -1.54 -5.77 8.05
CA LEU A 59 -0.40 -4.92 8.39
C LEU A 59 -0.83 -3.51 8.82
N ILE A 60 -1.79 -2.91 8.10
CA ILE A 60 -2.34 -1.56 8.40
C ILE A 60 -3.18 -1.58 9.67
N SER A 61 -3.97 -2.63 9.87
CA SER A 61 -4.78 -2.84 11.06
C SER A 61 -3.94 -2.96 12.33
N ARG A 62 -2.63 -3.25 12.27
CA ARG A 62 -1.76 -3.23 13.47
C ARG A 62 -1.60 -1.85 14.09
N ASP A 63 -1.72 -0.81 13.27
CA ASP A 63 -1.68 0.57 13.75
C ASP A 63 -3.03 1.03 14.31
N LEU A 64 -4.08 0.21 14.18
CA LEU A 64 -5.42 0.46 14.69
C LEU A 64 -5.74 -0.57 15.79
N ASN A 65 -6.59 -0.21 16.75
CA ASN A 65 -7.08 -1.18 17.74
C ASN A 65 -8.30 -1.94 17.20
N GLY A 66 -8.36 -2.16 15.89
CA GLY A 66 -9.55 -2.62 15.18
C GLY A 66 -9.22 -3.40 13.91
N GLU A 67 -10.27 -3.86 13.25
CA GLU A 67 -10.18 -4.62 12.01
C GLU A 67 -10.56 -3.73 10.83
N VAL A 68 -9.76 -3.82 9.76
CA VAL A 68 -10.02 -3.15 8.49
C VAL A 68 -10.32 -4.22 7.46
N GLU A 69 -11.52 -4.15 6.91
CA GLU A 69 -11.96 -4.98 5.79
C GLU A 69 -12.08 -4.11 4.54
N VAL A 70 -11.68 -4.66 3.39
CA VAL A 70 -11.87 -4.02 2.09
C VAL A 70 -12.41 -5.07 1.14
N GLY A 71 -13.54 -4.77 0.49
CA GLY A 71 -14.18 -5.67 -0.47
C GLY A 71 -13.43 -5.75 -1.79
N ASP A 72 -13.03 -4.60 -2.36
CA ASP A 72 -12.26 -4.52 -3.60
C ASP A 72 -11.22 -3.40 -3.60
N LEU A 73 -10.08 -3.66 -4.25
CA LEU A 73 -8.96 -2.73 -4.34
C LEU A 73 -8.43 -2.74 -5.77
N SER A 74 -8.73 -1.66 -6.50
CA SER A 74 -8.22 -1.42 -7.84
C SER A 74 -6.98 -0.55 -7.78
N LEU A 75 -5.81 -1.18 -7.99
CA LEU A 75 -4.54 -0.51 -8.17
C LEU A 75 -4.03 -0.82 -9.57
N GLY A 76 -3.74 0.20 -10.36
CA GLY A 76 -3.20 0.02 -11.70
C GLY A 76 -2.01 0.92 -11.95
N TRP A 77 -1.08 0.46 -12.78
CA TRP A 77 -0.06 1.35 -13.33
C TRP A 77 -0.70 2.41 -14.23
N PHE A 78 -1.73 2.10 -15.00
CA PHE A 78 -2.37 3.10 -15.88
C PHE A 78 -3.79 3.44 -15.49
N SER A 79 -4.30 2.82 -14.42
CA SER A 79 -5.65 3.02 -13.91
C SER A 79 -5.61 3.83 -12.60
N PRO A 80 -6.57 4.74 -12.38
CA PRO A 80 -6.71 5.42 -11.11
C PRO A 80 -6.93 4.43 -9.96
N ILE A 81 -6.49 4.83 -8.77
CA ILE A 81 -6.70 4.02 -7.57
C ILE A 81 -8.14 4.12 -7.12
N ALA A 82 -8.77 2.97 -6.87
CA ALA A 82 -10.09 2.91 -6.28
C ALA A 82 -10.14 1.82 -5.19
N VAL A 83 -10.88 2.10 -4.13
CA VAL A 83 -11.17 1.18 -3.03
C VAL A 83 -12.68 1.11 -2.91
N HIS A 84 -13.22 -0.10 -2.82
CA HIS A 84 -14.64 -0.33 -2.63
C HIS A 84 -14.88 -1.15 -1.37
N ASP A 85 -16.00 -0.87 -0.72
CA ASP A 85 -16.49 -1.57 0.47
C ASP A 85 -15.43 -1.64 1.58
N LEU A 86 -14.93 -0.47 1.99
CA LEU A 86 -14.04 -0.36 3.14
C LEU A 86 -14.87 -0.29 4.42
N HIS A 87 -14.60 -1.20 5.35
CA HIS A 87 -15.24 -1.25 6.66
C HIS A 87 -14.15 -1.24 7.74
N VAL A 88 -14.35 -0.41 8.76
CA VAL A 88 -13.48 -0.42 9.95
C VAL A 88 -14.33 -0.65 11.18
N SER A 89 -14.01 -1.73 11.90
CA SER A 89 -14.73 -2.20 13.08
C SER A 89 -13.77 -2.37 14.26
N LEU A 90 -14.34 -2.43 15.46
CA LEU A 90 -13.62 -3.01 16.60
C LEU A 90 -13.76 -4.55 16.54
N PRO A 91 -12.85 -5.32 17.16
CA PRO A 91 -12.83 -6.79 17.04
C PRO A 91 -14.16 -7.48 17.37
N ASP A 92 -14.98 -6.88 18.25
CA ASP A 92 -16.27 -7.43 18.69
C ASP A 92 -17.45 -6.47 18.44
N GLY A 93 -17.36 -5.58 17.46
CA GLY A 93 -18.31 -4.47 17.30
C GLY A 93 -18.89 -4.29 15.90
N PRO A 94 -20.03 -3.58 15.78
CA PRO A 94 -20.50 -3.10 14.48
C PRO A 94 -19.46 -2.15 13.85
N PRO A 95 -19.48 -2.00 12.51
CA PRO A 95 -18.56 -1.09 11.82
C PRO A 95 -18.73 0.35 12.33
N VAL A 96 -17.60 0.95 12.70
CA VAL A 96 -17.48 2.34 13.13
C VAL A 96 -17.44 3.25 11.90
N ILE A 97 -16.73 2.81 10.86
CA ILE A 97 -16.55 3.52 9.61
C ILE A 97 -16.95 2.60 8.47
N GLU A 98 -17.86 3.03 7.61
CA GLU A 98 -18.15 2.41 6.32
C GLU A 98 -17.82 3.40 5.22
N LEU A 99 -17.10 2.95 4.20
CA LEU A 99 -16.74 3.74 3.05
C LEU A 99 -16.98 2.90 1.79
N PRO A 100 -18.16 3.05 1.17
CA PRO A 100 -18.54 2.29 -0.02
C PRO A 100 -17.57 2.50 -1.19
N ALA A 101 -17.15 3.73 -1.43
CA ALA A 101 -16.21 4.02 -2.51
C ALA A 101 -15.23 5.14 -2.13
N LEU A 102 -13.96 4.89 -2.38
CA LEU A 102 -12.88 5.87 -2.37
C LEU A 102 -12.18 5.83 -3.72
N ALA A 103 -12.14 6.95 -4.42
CA ALA A 103 -11.48 7.08 -5.70
C ALA A 103 -10.41 8.17 -5.65
N GLY A 104 -9.20 7.85 -6.11
CA GLY A 104 -8.15 8.81 -6.41
C GLY A 104 -8.09 9.11 -7.90
N ASN A 105 -7.58 10.28 -8.28
CA ASN A 105 -7.44 10.66 -9.70
C ASN A 105 -6.12 10.23 -10.36
N LYS A 106 -5.16 9.66 -9.60
CA LYS A 106 -3.84 9.27 -10.10
C LYS A 106 -3.67 7.75 -10.12
N PRO A 107 -2.89 7.22 -11.07
CA PRO A 107 -2.46 5.83 -11.06
C PRO A 107 -1.25 5.59 -10.12
N LEU A 108 -0.94 4.32 -9.87
CA LEU A 108 0.06 3.90 -8.88
C LEU A 108 1.49 4.42 -9.17
N TRP A 109 1.95 4.44 -10.43
CA TRP A 109 3.32 4.93 -10.71
C TRP A 109 3.48 6.41 -10.41
N ARG A 110 2.42 7.21 -10.56
CA ARG A 110 2.49 8.63 -10.21
C ARG A 110 2.68 8.79 -8.72
N LEU A 111 1.92 8.03 -7.90
CA LEU A 111 2.09 8.05 -6.46
C LEU A 111 3.46 7.51 -6.00
N MET A 112 4.02 6.51 -6.69
CA MET A 112 5.36 6.02 -6.39
C MET A 112 6.47 7.01 -6.78
N SER A 113 6.35 7.66 -7.93
CA SER A 113 7.34 8.65 -8.42
C SER A 113 7.28 9.98 -7.67
N ASN A 114 6.08 10.40 -7.23
CA ASN A 114 5.87 11.60 -6.46
C ASN A 114 4.75 11.38 -5.43
N ARG A 115 5.15 10.92 -4.23
CA ARG A 115 4.24 10.67 -3.10
C ARG A 115 3.47 11.91 -2.62
N ARG A 116 3.83 13.11 -3.08
CA ARG A 116 3.22 14.39 -2.70
C ARG A 116 2.22 14.91 -3.73
N ASP A 117 2.10 14.28 -4.90
CA ASP A 117 1.13 14.66 -5.95
C ASP A 117 -0.19 13.92 -5.75
N ILE A 118 -0.79 14.15 -4.58
CA ILE A 118 -2.08 13.60 -4.19
C ILE A 118 -3.13 14.65 -4.55
N ASP A 119 -3.45 14.74 -5.83
CA ASP A 119 -4.20 15.87 -6.36
C ASP A 119 -5.67 15.84 -5.91
N HIS A 120 -6.45 14.81 -6.26
CA HIS A 120 -7.86 14.72 -5.82
C HIS A 120 -8.20 13.33 -5.29
N PHE A 121 -8.80 13.30 -4.10
CA PHE A 121 -9.46 12.14 -3.52
C PHE A 121 -10.93 12.41 -3.31
N ARG A 122 -11.76 11.45 -3.71
CA ARG A 122 -13.20 11.49 -3.57
C ARG A 122 -13.67 10.29 -2.75
N LEU A 123 -14.36 10.57 -1.66
CA LEU A 123 -15.01 9.59 -0.80
C LEU A 123 -16.51 9.71 -1.01
N GLU A 124 -17.18 8.60 -1.30
CA GLU A 124 -18.62 8.57 -1.55
C GLU A 124 -19.31 7.70 -0.52
N GLY A 125 -20.41 8.20 0.04
CA GLY A 125 -21.27 7.43 0.93
C GLY A 125 -20.66 7.12 2.30
N VAL A 126 -19.68 7.91 2.76
CA VAL A 126 -19.03 7.70 4.07
C VAL A 126 -20.09 7.60 5.16
N LYS A 127 -20.11 6.51 5.93
CA LYS A 127 -20.94 6.38 7.11
C LYS A 127 -20.09 6.29 8.35
N LEU A 128 -20.37 7.16 9.32
CA LEU A 128 -19.69 7.19 10.60
C LEU A 128 -20.68 6.90 11.71
N ASN A 129 -20.49 5.79 12.41
CA ASN A 129 -21.33 5.36 13.51
C ASN A 129 -20.59 5.63 14.83
N LEU A 130 -20.95 6.73 15.51
CA LEU A 130 -20.33 7.13 16.77
C LEU A 130 -21.19 6.67 17.94
N VAL A 131 -20.65 5.78 18.76
CA VAL A 131 -21.30 5.31 19.98
C VAL A 131 -20.49 5.81 21.17
N PHE A 132 -21.11 6.62 22.02
CA PHE A 132 -20.49 7.12 23.25
C PHE A 132 -20.77 6.17 24.41
N GLY A 133 -19.71 5.77 25.12
CA GLY A 133 -19.79 4.96 26.34
C GLY A 133 -19.05 5.62 27.51
N PRO A 134 -18.95 4.93 28.65
CA PRO A 134 -18.31 5.45 29.86
C PRO A 134 -16.83 5.82 29.67
N GLU A 135 -16.13 5.14 28.74
CA GLU A 135 -14.71 5.40 28.44
C GLU A 135 -14.47 6.36 27.25
N GLY A 136 -15.55 6.90 26.67
CA GLY A 136 -15.54 7.73 25.47
C GLY A 136 -16.18 7.06 24.26
N SER A 137 -15.90 7.57 23.07
CA SER A 137 -16.48 7.06 21.82
C SER A 137 -15.78 5.79 21.31
N ASN A 138 -16.50 4.93 20.60
CA ASN A 138 -15.94 3.82 19.84
C ASN A 138 -14.83 4.27 18.86
N LEU A 139 -14.97 5.45 18.23
CA LEU A 139 -13.91 6.02 17.37
C LEU A 139 -12.60 6.26 18.12
N LYS A 140 -12.66 6.73 19.37
CA LYS A 140 -11.48 6.91 20.22
C LYS A 140 -10.82 5.58 20.55
N LYS A 141 -11.61 4.51 20.72
CA LYS A 141 -11.09 3.17 20.98
C LYS A 141 -10.38 2.60 19.76
N LEU A 142 -10.90 2.87 18.56
CA LEU A 142 -10.37 2.40 17.29
C LEU A 142 -9.02 3.03 16.94
N LEU A 143 -8.87 4.33 17.18
CA LEU A 143 -7.63 5.05 16.88
C LEU A 143 -6.58 4.84 17.98
N PRO A 144 -5.30 4.65 17.61
CA PRO A 144 -4.23 4.62 18.60
C PRO A 144 -4.16 5.98 19.33
N PRO A 145 -3.68 6.02 20.60
CA PRO A 145 -3.41 7.27 21.28
C PRO A 145 -2.48 8.11 20.41
N ILE A 146 -2.94 9.31 20.00
CA ILE A 146 -2.07 10.24 19.28
C ILE A 146 -1.01 10.70 20.28
N GLU A 147 0.18 10.13 20.18
CA GLU A 147 1.33 10.61 20.92
C GLU A 147 1.60 12.04 20.48
N LYS A 148 1.54 12.97 21.44
CA LYS A 148 1.66 14.39 21.15
C LYS A 148 3.08 14.65 20.65
N LEU A 149 3.22 14.86 19.34
CA LEU A 149 4.46 15.36 18.76
C LEU A 149 4.84 16.68 19.46
N PRO A 150 6.10 16.88 19.85
CA PRO A 150 6.59 18.16 20.33
C PRO A 150 6.17 19.29 19.37
N GLU A 151 5.74 20.45 19.87
CA GLU A 151 5.20 21.53 19.01
C GLU A 151 6.15 21.93 17.87
N GLU A 152 7.45 21.89 18.12
CA GLU A 152 8.53 22.10 17.15
C GLU A 152 8.51 21.09 16.00
N GLU A 153 8.26 19.82 16.30
CA GLU A 153 8.13 18.75 15.31
C GLU A 153 6.78 18.81 14.60
N ALA A 154 5.69 19.14 15.29
CA ALA A 154 4.39 19.36 14.68
C ALA A 154 4.42 20.54 13.68
N ARG A 155 5.13 21.64 14.02
CA ARG A 155 5.35 22.78 13.11
C ARG A 155 6.23 22.39 11.93
N ARG A 156 7.26 21.55 12.12
CA ARG A 156 8.10 21.01 11.04
C ARG A 156 7.38 19.95 10.20
N ALA A 157 6.45 19.20 10.77
CA ALA A 157 5.55 18.26 10.13
C ALA A 157 4.31 18.99 9.58
N SER A 158 4.52 20.18 9.00
CA SER A 158 3.44 20.97 8.44
C SER A 158 2.72 20.17 7.36
N TRP A 159 1.46 19.89 7.65
CA TRP A 159 0.44 19.31 6.76
C TRP A 159 0.32 20.05 5.42
N ARG A 160 0.81 21.31 5.35
CA ARG A 160 0.97 22.14 4.13
C ARG A 160 1.89 21.56 3.04
N ARG A 161 2.53 20.40 3.27
CA ARG A 161 3.36 19.73 2.24
C ARG A 161 2.58 18.75 1.37
N PHE A 162 1.33 18.44 1.73
CA PHE A 162 0.46 17.59 0.94
C PHE A 162 -0.51 18.49 0.17
N GLY A 163 -0.17 18.82 -1.08
CA GLY A 163 -1.12 19.52 -1.95
C GLY A 163 -2.19 18.55 -2.41
N GLY A 164 -3.47 18.87 -2.16
CA GLY A 164 -4.57 18.04 -2.64
C GLY A 164 -5.96 18.55 -2.29
N GLN A 165 -6.99 18.00 -2.94
CA GLN A 165 -8.39 18.20 -2.62
C GLN A 165 -9.00 16.88 -2.12
N LEU A 166 -9.66 16.95 -0.97
CA LEU A 166 -10.49 15.90 -0.44
C LEU A 166 -11.95 16.28 -0.64
N GLN A 167 -12.67 15.50 -1.43
CA GLN A 167 -14.11 15.64 -1.62
C GLN A 167 -14.80 14.48 -0.91
N ILE A 168 -15.78 14.80 -0.08
CA ILE A 168 -16.67 13.83 0.56
C ILE A 168 -18.06 14.09 0.02
N VAL A 169 -18.68 13.06 -0.56
CA VAL A 169 -20.00 13.13 -1.18
C VAL A 169 -20.93 12.17 -0.45
N ASP A 170 -22.13 12.64 -0.12
CA ASP A 170 -23.17 11.85 0.54
C ASP A 170 -22.73 11.19 1.86
N ALA A 171 -22.02 11.93 2.70
CA ALA A 171 -21.66 11.43 4.02
C ALA A 171 -22.86 11.40 4.98
N SER A 172 -22.89 10.37 5.82
CA SER A 172 -23.84 10.21 6.89
C SER A 172 -23.14 9.93 8.22
N PHE A 173 -23.67 10.53 9.28
CA PHE A 173 -23.16 10.39 10.64
C PHE A 173 -24.33 9.95 11.49
N SER A 174 -24.17 8.85 12.21
CA SER A 174 -25.10 8.42 13.24
C SER A 174 -24.40 8.53 14.58
N VAL A 175 -25.10 9.08 15.58
CA VAL A 175 -24.57 9.20 16.92
C VAL A 175 -25.55 8.64 17.92
N ALA A 176 -25.09 7.68 18.70
CA ALA A 176 -25.81 7.10 19.81
C ALA A 176 -25.11 7.46 21.13
N THR A 177 -25.90 7.89 22.11
CA THR A 177 -25.43 8.15 23.47
C THR A 177 -26.24 7.32 24.47
N PRO A 178 -25.70 6.99 25.65
CA PRO A 178 -26.43 6.20 26.64
C PRO A 178 -27.65 6.96 27.19
N GLN A 179 -27.66 8.29 27.04
CA GLN A 179 -28.67 9.21 27.56
C GLN A 179 -29.80 9.47 26.55
N SER A 180 -29.59 9.21 25.26
CA SER A 180 -30.60 9.36 24.20
C SER A 180 -30.73 8.05 23.43
N PRO A 181 -31.77 7.24 23.71
CA PRO A 181 -31.97 5.95 23.03
C PRO A 181 -32.32 6.11 21.54
N GLN A 182 -32.74 7.30 21.10
CA GLN A 182 -32.85 7.59 19.67
C GLN A 182 -31.53 8.15 19.14
N PRO A 183 -30.86 7.42 18.22
CA PRO A 183 -29.68 7.93 17.57
C PRO A 183 -30.08 9.10 16.68
N TRP A 184 -29.39 10.22 16.81
CA TRP A 184 -29.53 11.30 15.86
C TRP A 184 -28.65 11.00 14.66
N SER A 185 -29.15 11.31 13.46
CA SER A 185 -28.39 11.10 12.23
C SER A 185 -28.43 12.32 11.34
N ILE A 186 -27.28 12.64 10.74
CA ILE A 186 -27.14 13.64 9.69
C ILE A 186 -26.78 12.88 8.42
N ARG A 187 -27.43 13.20 7.29
CA ARG A 187 -27.26 12.50 6.00
C ARG A 187 -27.07 13.51 4.87
N GLY A 188 -26.49 13.06 3.75
CA GLY A 188 -26.33 13.90 2.56
C GLY A 188 -25.29 15.01 2.72
N LEU A 189 -24.29 14.84 3.59
CA LEU A 189 -23.26 15.83 3.80
C LEU A 189 -22.24 15.79 2.66
N ASN A 190 -22.03 16.96 2.04
CA ASN A 190 -21.01 17.14 1.02
C ASN A 190 -19.96 18.10 1.57
N LEU A 191 -18.70 17.65 1.64
CA LEU A 191 -17.58 18.42 2.14
C LEU A 191 -16.50 18.49 1.08
N THR A 192 -15.82 19.63 1.02
CA THR A 192 -14.65 19.80 0.16
C THR A 192 -13.58 20.50 0.98
N ALA A 193 -12.44 19.85 1.13
CA ALA A 193 -11.29 20.39 1.82
C ALA A 193 -10.10 20.47 0.85
N THR A 194 -9.33 21.55 0.96
CA THR A 194 -8.07 21.73 0.23
C THR A 194 -6.94 21.67 1.25
N LEU A 195 -5.97 20.79 0.99
CA LEU A 195 -4.82 20.47 1.84
C LEU A 195 -3.54 21.12 1.27
#